data_AF-A0A8T2QKZ2-F1
#
_entry.id   AF-A0A8T2QKZ2-F1
#
_cell.length_a   1.000
_cell.length_b   1.000
_cell.length_c   1.000
_cell.angle_alpha   90.00
_cell.angle_beta   90.00
_cell.angle_gamma   90.00
#
_symmetry.space_group_name_H-M   'P 1'
#
loop_
_entity.id
_entity.type
_entity.pdbx_description
1 polymer ?
#
loop_
_entity_poly.entity_id
_entity_poly.type
_entity_poly.pdbx_seq_one_letter_code
_entity_poly.pdbx_strand_id
1 'polypeptide(L)'
;MKPSMLALFRKFSKKDLVKPTPTRFAYAFIMLSNLLDERVYNGLRSLMVSLEYMRKRVAKSQKEEEVSAIVLSPFFWRNVKEIVILCTPILKILRLADREGATMGLIYELTDRMIEKISSLDCIDSTRLEEVKNLCIERWDMLHSPLHAAAYVLHPIWREKSPQMDTEVYNGWMDVLERHTHSDVKKQGQLCDELDVFQSMSGAFSRPVLKR
;
A
#
# COMPACT_ATOMS: atom_id res chain seq x y z
N MET A 1 -12.45 -21.84 -13.29
CA MET A 1 -11.81 -22.70 -14.32
C MET A 1 -12.30 -24.14 -14.12
N LYS A 2 -12.56 -24.90 -15.18
CA LYS A 2 -13.00 -26.30 -15.06
C LYS A 2 -11.91 -27.14 -14.35
N PRO A 3 -12.23 -28.12 -13.49
CA PRO A 3 -11.23 -28.92 -12.76
C PRO A 3 -10.17 -29.57 -13.68
N SER A 4 -10.59 -30.01 -14.87
CA SER A 4 -9.73 -30.60 -15.89
C SER A 4 -8.70 -29.63 -16.50
N MET A 5 -8.97 -28.33 -16.45
CA MET A 5 -8.08 -27.26 -16.90
C MET A 5 -7.11 -26.80 -15.81
N LEU A 6 -7.54 -26.81 -14.55
CA LEU A 6 -6.64 -26.58 -13.40
C LEU A 6 -5.61 -27.70 -13.26
N ALA A 7 -6.03 -28.96 -13.41
CA ALA A 7 -5.12 -30.10 -13.43
C ALA A 7 -4.08 -29.98 -14.56
N LEU A 8 -4.50 -29.47 -15.73
CA LEU A 8 -3.60 -29.24 -16.85
C LEU A 8 -2.61 -28.10 -16.55
N PHE A 9 -3.08 -26.98 -16.01
CA PHE A 9 -2.22 -25.87 -15.58
C PHE A 9 -1.14 -26.31 -14.58
N ARG A 10 -1.48 -27.18 -13.62
CA ARG A 10 -0.54 -27.71 -12.61
C ARG A 10 0.60 -28.54 -13.19
N LYS A 11 0.49 -29.01 -14.44
CA LYS A 11 1.65 -29.62 -15.15
C LYS A 11 2.73 -28.59 -15.50
N PHE A 12 2.36 -27.32 -15.65
CA PHE A 12 3.24 -26.24 -16.08
C PHE A 12 3.61 -25.24 -14.97
N SER A 13 2.90 -25.27 -13.82
CA SER A 13 3.16 -24.38 -12.69
C SER A 13 3.18 -25.15 -11.37
N LYS A 14 4.18 -24.83 -10.52
CA LYS A 14 4.26 -25.29 -9.12
C LYS A 14 3.46 -24.41 -8.15
N LYS A 15 2.78 -23.38 -8.65
CA LYS A 15 1.96 -22.44 -7.86
C LYS A 15 0.54 -22.44 -8.39
N ASP A 16 -0.44 -22.43 -7.49
CA ASP A 16 -1.85 -22.37 -7.85
C ASP A 16 -2.29 -20.95 -8.24
N LEU A 17 -3.30 -20.89 -9.11
CA LEU A 17 -4.03 -19.66 -9.41
C LEU A 17 -4.94 -19.29 -8.25
N VAL A 18 -4.90 -18.03 -7.85
CA VAL A 18 -5.74 -17.47 -6.80
C VAL A 18 -7.09 -17.07 -7.38
N LYS A 19 -8.19 -17.63 -6.87
CA LYS A 19 -9.56 -17.42 -7.39
C LYS A 19 -10.22 -16.17 -6.77
N PRO A 20 -10.68 -15.17 -7.55
CA PRO A 20 -11.37 -13.99 -7.01
C PRO A 20 -12.44 -14.33 -5.97
N THR A 21 -12.38 -13.66 -4.82
CA THR A 21 -13.41 -13.76 -3.76
C THR A 21 -13.94 -12.35 -3.48
N PRO A 22 -15.27 -12.11 -3.59
CA PRO A 22 -15.84 -10.76 -3.52
C PRO A 22 -15.86 -10.15 -2.11
N THR A 23 -15.61 -10.94 -1.06
CA THR A 23 -15.88 -10.56 0.33
C THR A 23 -14.69 -9.92 1.06
N ARG A 24 -13.55 -9.68 0.40
CA ARG A 24 -12.37 -9.09 1.05
C ARG A 24 -11.73 -8.00 0.20
N PHE A 25 -11.59 -6.83 0.81
CA PHE A 25 -10.75 -5.74 0.32
C PHE A 25 -9.35 -6.28 -0.05
N ALA A 26 -8.73 -5.75 -1.11
CA ALA A 26 -7.45 -6.20 -1.66
C ALA A 26 -7.39 -7.58 -2.37
N TYR A 27 -8.46 -8.38 -2.44
CA TYR A 27 -8.37 -9.70 -3.09
C TYR A 27 -8.03 -9.59 -4.59
N ALA A 28 -8.59 -8.60 -5.29
CA ALA A 28 -8.27 -8.33 -6.70
C ALA A 28 -6.76 -8.10 -6.87
N PHE A 29 -6.13 -7.34 -5.97
CA PHE A 29 -4.68 -7.13 -5.98
C PHE A 29 -3.91 -8.43 -5.75
N ILE A 30 -4.28 -9.24 -4.74
CA ILE A 30 -3.60 -10.52 -4.46
C ILE A 30 -3.65 -11.44 -5.69
N MET A 31 -4.79 -11.46 -6.40
CA MET A 31 -4.93 -12.21 -7.64
C MET A 31 -4.03 -11.65 -8.75
N LEU A 32 -4.03 -10.33 -8.98
CA LEU A 32 -3.16 -9.69 -9.96
C LEU A 32 -1.66 -9.91 -9.65
N SER A 33 -1.26 -9.79 -8.39
CA SER A 33 0.11 -10.12 -7.95
C SER A 33 0.44 -11.60 -8.11
N ASN A 34 -0.53 -12.51 -7.91
CA ASN A 34 -0.36 -13.94 -8.16
C ASN A 34 -0.10 -14.22 -9.65
N LEU A 35 -0.77 -13.50 -10.55
CA LEU A 35 -0.54 -13.62 -11.99
C LEU A 35 0.89 -13.24 -12.39
N LEU A 36 1.49 -12.25 -11.72
CA LEU A 36 2.87 -11.81 -11.97
C LEU A 36 3.95 -12.74 -11.37
N ASP A 37 3.59 -13.74 -10.55
CA ASP A 37 4.56 -14.74 -10.12
C ASP A 37 5.07 -15.51 -11.33
N GLU A 38 6.39 -15.60 -11.49
CA GLU A 38 7.00 -16.20 -12.68
C GLU A 38 6.50 -17.62 -12.97
N ARG A 39 6.21 -18.42 -11.93
CA ARG A 39 5.69 -19.78 -12.09
C ARG A 39 4.28 -19.77 -12.67
N VAL A 40 3.45 -18.83 -12.22
CA VAL A 40 2.07 -18.66 -12.70
C VAL A 40 2.07 -18.08 -14.11
N TYR A 41 2.79 -16.99 -14.33
CA TYR A 41 2.94 -16.34 -15.64
C TYR A 41 3.43 -17.33 -16.70
N ASN A 42 4.56 -17.99 -16.46
CA ASN A 42 5.12 -18.96 -17.40
C ASN A 42 4.20 -20.17 -17.57
N GLY A 43 3.64 -20.69 -16.47
CA GLY A 43 2.72 -21.81 -16.52
C GLY A 43 1.46 -21.54 -17.34
N LEU A 44 0.90 -20.33 -17.25
CA LEU A 44 -0.25 -19.90 -18.04
C LEU A 44 0.09 -19.81 -19.52
N ARG A 45 1.25 -19.22 -19.88
CA ARG A 45 1.68 -19.13 -21.28
C ARG A 45 1.98 -20.50 -21.88
N SER A 46 2.70 -21.36 -21.16
CA SER A 46 2.99 -22.74 -21.58
C SER A 46 1.72 -23.55 -21.76
N LEU A 47 0.74 -23.38 -20.87
CA LEU A 47 -0.57 -24.01 -21.01
C LEU A 47 -1.25 -23.59 -22.33
N MET A 48 -1.27 -22.30 -22.66
CA MET A 48 -1.97 -21.78 -23.86
C MET A 48 -1.40 -22.32 -25.17
N VAL A 49 -0.11 -22.67 -25.21
CA VAL A 49 0.55 -23.20 -26.42
C VAL A 49 0.72 -24.72 -26.41
N SER A 50 0.27 -25.41 -25.34
CA SER A 50 0.43 -26.86 -25.23
C SER A 50 -0.50 -27.63 -26.16
N LEU A 51 0.00 -28.74 -26.73
CA LEU A 51 -0.80 -29.64 -27.56
C LEU A 51 -2.01 -30.19 -26.81
N GLU A 52 -1.86 -30.50 -25.52
CA GLU A 52 -2.95 -31.01 -24.68
C GLU A 52 -4.08 -29.98 -24.51
N TYR A 53 -3.74 -28.69 -24.39
CA TYR A 53 -4.74 -27.61 -24.36
C TYR A 53 -5.43 -27.45 -25.71
N MET A 54 -4.66 -27.41 -26.80
CA MET A 54 -5.21 -27.30 -28.17
C MET A 54 -6.14 -28.45 -28.51
N ARG A 55 -5.82 -29.69 -28.09
CA ARG A 55 -6.69 -30.87 -28.24
C ARG A 55 -7.93 -30.84 -27.36
N LYS A 56 -7.91 -30.17 -26.20
CA LYS A 56 -9.09 -30.01 -25.33
C LYS A 56 -10.01 -28.89 -25.81
N ARG A 57 -9.50 -27.91 -26.57
CA ARG A 57 -10.23 -26.79 -27.19
C ARG A 57 -11.08 -27.17 -28.42
N VAL A 58 -11.32 -28.46 -28.68
CA VAL A 58 -11.95 -28.96 -29.92
C VAL A 58 -13.35 -28.37 -30.18
N ALA A 59 -14.03 -27.84 -29.15
CA ALA A 59 -15.16 -26.92 -29.32
C ALA A 59 -14.67 -25.48 -29.11
N LYS A 60 -14.43 -24.73 -30.20
CA LYS A 60 -14.01 -23.31 -30.21
C LYS A 60 -15.06 -22.42 -29.52
N SER A 61 -15.12 -22.43 -28.19
CA SER A 61 -15.93 -21.46 -27.49
C SER A 61 -15.22 -20.11 -27.58
N GLN A 62 -15.97 -19.08 -27.95
CA GLN A 62 -15.50 -17.68 -28.00
C GLN A 62 -14.70 -17.31 -26.73
N LYS A 63 -15.17 -17.76 -25.57
CA LYS A 63 -14.53 -17.53 -24.26
C LYS A 63 -13.12 -18.12 -24.14
N GLU A 64 -12.89 -19.32 -24.68
CA GLU A 64 -11.57 -19.95 -24.63
C GLU A 64 -10.56 -19.25 -25.55
N GLU A 65 -11.04 -18.70 -26.67
CA GLU A 65 -10.24 -17.88 -27.57
C GLU A 65 -9.87 -16.53 -26.95
N GLU A 66 -10.83 -15.85 -26.32
CA GLU A 66 -10.60 -14.62 -25.55
C GLU A 66 -9.57 -14.82 -24.44
N VAL A 67 -9.69 -15.89 -23.65
CA VAL A 67 -8.72 -16.20 -22.58
C VAL A 67 -7.32 -16.43 -23.16
N SER A 68 -7.21 -17.15 -24.29
CA SER A 68 -5.93 -17.37 -24.96
C SER A 68 -5.32 -16.06 -25.45
N ALA A 69 -6.13 -15.17 -26.03
CA ALA A 69 -5.69 -13.86 -26.50
C ALA A 69 -5.20 -12.99 -25.32
N ILE A 70 -5.92 -12.98 -24.20
CA ILE A 70 -5.55 -12.24 -22.98
C ILE A 70 -4.22 -12.76 -22.42
N VAL A 71 -4.09 -14.08 -22.21
CA VAL A 71 -2.89 -14.68 -21.59
C VAL A 71 -1.65 -14.52 -22.47
N LEU A 72 -1.80 -14.50 -23.80
CA LEU A 72 -0.67 -14.31 -24.71
C LEU A 72 -0.36 -12.83 -24.99
N SER A 73 -1.28 -11.91 -24.67
CA SER A 73 -1.12 -10.48 -24.91
C SER A 73 -0.06 -9.84 -24.00
N PRO A 74 1.01 -9.23 -24.55
CA PRO A 74 1.99 -8.50 -23.73
C PRO A 74 1.39 -7.26 -23.05
N PHE A 75 0.39 -6.63 -23.68
CA PHE A 75 -0.31 -5.47 -23.12
C PHE A 75 -1.08 -5.81 -21.85
N PHE A 76 -1.74 -6.98 -21.82
CA PHE A 76 -2.42 -7.44 -20.61
C PHE A 76 -1.46 -7.51 -19.43
N TRP A 77 -0.31 -8.18 -19.61
CA TRP A 77 0.69 -8.33 -18.55
C TRP A 77 1.33 -7.02 -18.12
N ARG A 78 1.56 -6.10 -19.06
CA ARG A 78 1.99 -4.73 -18.75
C ARG A 78 0.98 -4.03 -17.85
N ASN A 79 -0.29 -4.02 -18.23
CA ASN A 79 -1.35 -3.37 -17.44
C ASN A 79 -1.49 -3.99 -16.05
N VAL A 80 -1.42 -5.32 -15.93
CA VAL A 80 -1.42 -6.01 -14.62
C VAL A 80 -0.25 -5.54 -13.76
N LYS A 81 0.96 -5.43 -14.34
CA LYS A 81 2.15 -4.93 -13.65
C LYS A 81 2.00 -3.49 -13.19
N GLU A 82 1.49 -2.61 -14.05
CA GLU A 82 1.23 -1.20 -13.71
C GLU A 82 0.26 -1.08 -12.53
N ILE A 83 -0.88 -1.80 -12.57
CA ILE A 83 -1.87 -1.82 -11.48
C ILE A 83 -1.23 -2.30 -10.17
N VAL A 84 -0.45 -3.39 -10.21
CA VAL A 84 0.20 -3.91 -9.00
C VAL A 84 1.23 -2.91 -8.45
N ILE A 85 2.04 -2.27 -9.29
CA ILE A 85 3.02 -1.27 -8.85
C ILE A 85 2.31 -0.09 -8.17
N LEU A 86 1.27 0.44 -8.81
CA LEU A 86 0.49 1.59 -8.33
C LEU A 86 -0.26 1.29 -7.02
N CYS A 87 -0.92 0.14 -6.92
CA CYS A 87 -1.71 -0.22 -5.73
C CYS A 87 -0.86 -0.71 -4.55
N THR A 88 0.38 -1.15 -4.77
CA THR A 88 1.27 -1.66 -3.71
C THR A 88 1.44 -0.67 -2.55
N PRO A 89 1.84 0.60 -2.76
CA PRO A 89 2.01 1.55 -1.66
C PRO A 89 0.67 1.79 -0.91
N ILE A 90 -0.45 1.91 -1.63
CA ILE A 90 -1.78 2.11 -1.05
C ILE A 90 -2.17 0.96 -0.12
N LEU A 91 -2.00 -0.28 -0.58
CA LEU A 91 -2.37 -1.46 0.19
C LEU A 91 -1.48 -1.69 1.41
N LYS A 92 -0.26 -1.16 1.43
CA LYS A 92 0.59 -1.20 2.63
C LYS A 92 -0.02 -0.38 3.76
N ILE A 93 -0.60 0.79 3.46
CA ILE A 93 -1.26 1.65 4.45
C ILE A 93 -2.52 0.99 4.98
N LEU A 94 -3.36 0.50 4.07
CA LEU A 94 -4.62 -0.13 4.44
C LEU A 94 -4.39 -1.40 5.27
N ARG A 95 -3.34 -2.17 4.92
CA ARG A 95 -2.92 -3.31 5.73
C ARG A 95 -2.34 -2.92 7.09
N LEU A 96 -1.73 -1.74 7.23
CA LEU A 96 -1.33 -1.23 8.54
C LEU A 96 -2.58 -0.89 9.36
N ALA A 97 -3.49 -0.10 8.79
CA ALA A 97 -4.71 0.34 9.45
C ALA A 97 -5.59 -0.83 9.92
N ASP A 98 -5.62 -1.94 9.18
CA ASP A 98 -6.34 -3.16 9.55
C ASP A 98 -5.68 -3.99 10.67
N ARG A 99 -4.44 -3.68 11.09
CA ARG A 99 -3.72 -4.44 12.11
C ARG A 99 -3.84 -3.79 13.49
N GLU A 100 -3.86 -4.62 14.51
CA GLU A 100 -3.63 -4.17 15.89
C GLU A 100 -2.24 -3.51 16.01
N GLY A 101 -2.18 -2.38 16.71
CA GLY A 101 -0.94 -1.61 16.90
C GLY A 101 -0.69 -0.49 15.89
N ALA A 102 -1.61 -0.25 14.95
CA ALA A 102 -1.57 0.96 14.12
C ALA A 102 -1.79 2.21 14.99
N THR A 103 -0.78 3.08 15.06
CA THR A 103 -0.87 4.38 15.74
C THR A 103 -1.13 5.48 14.72
N MET A 104 -1.79 6.57 15.14
CA MET A 104 -2.04 7.73 14.27
C MET A 104 -0.74 8.29 13.66
N GLY A 105 0.35 8.29 14.43
CA GLY A 105 1.67 8.74 13.94
C GLY A 105 2.28 7.83 12.88
N LEU A 106 2.10 6.51 12.98
CA LEU A 106 2.51 5.58 11.93
C LEU A 106 1.66 5.70 10.67
N ILE A 107 0.36 5.94 10.82
CA ILE A 107 -0.54 6.18 9.69
C ILE A 107 -0.10 7.44 8.94
N TYR A 108 0.22 8.54 9.65
CA TYR A 108 0.76 9.76 9.05
C TYR A 108 2.03 9.48 8.25
N GLU A 109 3.08 8.97 8.92
CA GLU A 109 4.39 8.70 8.30
C GLU A 109 4.29 7.82 7.05
N LEU A 110 3.49 6.76 7.12
CA LEU A 110 3.37 5.87 5.97
C LEU A 110 2.51 6.46 4.85
N THR A 111 1.53 7.30 5.17
CA THR A 111 0.70 7.97 4.16
C THR A 111 1.52 8.97 3.36
N ASP A 112 2.36 9.75 4.03
CA ASP A 112 3.32 10.65 3.38
C ASP A 112 4.25 9.87 2.43
N ARG A 113 4.91 8.82 2.94
CA ARG A 113 5.73 7.91 2.11
C ARG A 113 4.97 7.25 0.96
N MET A 114 3.67 6.96 1.14
CA MET A 114 2.83 6.41 0.08
C MET A 114 2.67 7.44 -1.05
N ILE A 115 2.39 8.70 -0.72
CA ILE A 115 2.24 9.79 -1.69
C ILE A 115 3.57 10.06 -2.40
N GLU A 116 4.69 10.11 -1.68
CA GLU A 116 6.03 10.22 -2.27
C GLU A 116 6.31 9.05 -3.22
N LYS A 117 6.00 7.82 -2.78
CA LYS A 117 6.28 6.62 -3.56
C LYS A 117 5.45 6.56 -4.84
N ILE A 118 4.19 6.99 -4.79
CA ILE A 118 3.34 7.13 -5.98
C ILE A 118 3.95 8.20 -6.88
N SER A 119 4.27 9.38 -6.34
CA SER A 119 4.84 10.50 -7.12
C SER A 119 6.15 10.16 -7.82
N SER A 120 6.92 9.18 -7.31
CA SER A 120 8.20 8.75 -7.89
C SER A 120 8.09 7.59 -8.89
N LEU A 121 6.88 7.23 -9.37
CA LEU A 121 6.69 6.09 -10.29
C LEU A 121 6.89 6.49 -11.75
N ASP A 122 8.11 6.31 -12.27
CA ASP A 122 8.44 6.67 -13.66
C ASP A 122 7.85 5.73 -14.73
N CYS A 123 7.35 4.56 -14.32
CA CYS A 123 6.84 3.54 -15.22
C CYS A 123 5.33 3.63 -15.49
N ILE A 124 4.66 4.64 -14.94
CA ILE A 124 3.21 4.87 -15.08
C ILE A 124 3.01 6.16 -15.86
N ASP A 125 1.98 6.19 -16.70
CA ASP A 125 1.56 7.42 -17.39
C ASP A 125 1.30 8.54 -16.38
N SER A 126 1.86 9.73 -16.64
CA SER A 126 1.84 10.85 -15.69
C SER A 126 0.42 11.33 -15.36
N THR A 127 -0.50 11.28 -16.33
CA THR A 127 -1.90 11.68 -16.12
C THR A 127 -2.58 10.72 -15.15
N ARG A 128 -2.45 9.41 -15.40
CA ARG A 128 -3.02 8.38 -14.53
C ARG A 128 -2.39 8.38 -13.14
N LEU A 129 -1.10 8.69 -13.06
CA LEU A 129 -0.40 8.79 -11.79
C LEU A 129 -0.92 9.94 -10.94
N GLU A 130 -1.11 11.10 -11.57
CA GLU A 130 -1.65 12.30 -10.91
C GLU A 130 -3.10 12.10 -10.47
N GLU A 131 -3.94 11.47 -11.29
CA GLU A 131 -5.31 11.08 -10.91
C GLU A 131 -5.33 10.23 -9.63
N VAL A 132 -4.48 9.21 -9.56
CA VAL A 132 -4.44 8.29 -8.41
C VAL A 132 -3.86 8.97 -7.18
N LYS A 133 -2.83 9.79 -7.36
CA LYS A 133 -2.26 10.61 -6.29
C LYS A 133 -3.32 11.54 -5.70
N ASN A 134 -4.08 12.24 -6.53
CA ASN A 134 -5.14 13.14 -6.08
C ASN A 134 -6.24 12.40 -5.32
N LEU A 135 -6.66 11.22 -5.80
CA LEU A 135 -7.59 10.37 -5.04
C LEU A 135 -7.04 9.95 -3.65
N CYS A 136 -5.72 9.73 -3.55
CA CYS A 136 -5.09 9.42 -2.27
C CYS A 136 -5.04 10.63 -1.34
N ILE A 137 -4.71 11.82 -1.88
CA ILE A 137 -4.69 13.09 -1.12
C ILE A 137 -6.09 13.44 -0.64
N GLU A 138 -7.10 13.42 -1.52
CA GLU A 138 -8.50 13.68 -1.14
C GLU A 138 -8.98 12.73 -0.03
N ARG A 139 -8.58 11.45 -0.11
CA ARG A 139 -8.90 10.48 0.94
C ARG A 139 -8.16 10.77 2.23
N TRP A 140 -6.90 11.20 2.15
CA TRP A 140 -6.12 11.60 3.30
C TRP A 140 -6.75 12.81 3.97
N ASP A 141 -7.06 13.87 3.23
CA ASP A 141 -7.69 15.09 3.75
C ASP A 141 -9.00 14.81 4.50
N MET A 142 -9.79 13.84 4.02
CA MET A 142 -11.02 13.41 4.70
C MET A 142 -10.77 12.72 6.05
N LEU A 143 -9.67 11.98 6.19
CA LEU A 143 -9.35 11.17 7.37
C LEU A 143 -8.37 11.86 8.32
N HIS A 144 -7.59 12.80 7.79
CA HIS A 144 -6.53 13.50 8.49
C HIS A 144 -7.11 14.44 9.56
N SER A 145 -6.31 14.66 10.59
CA SER A 145 -6.57 15.69 11.60
C SER A 145 -5.24 16.09 12.24
N PRO A 146 -5.18 17.26 12.88
CA PRO A 146 -3.99 17.70 13.63
C PRO A 146 -3.45 16.66 14.63
N LEU A 147 -4.30 15.76 15.14
CA LEU A 147 -3.87 14.65 15.99
C LEU A 147 -2.93 13.66 15.28
N HIS A 148 -3.07 13.46 13.97
CA HIS A 148 -2.15 12.61 13.22
C HIS A 148 -0.74 13.22 13.14
N ALA A 149 -0.65 14.52 12.87
CA ALA A 149 0.61 15.27 12.88
C ALA A 149 1.23 15.30 14.29
N ALA A 150 0.44 15.58 15.33
CA ALA A 150 0.94 15.54 16.71
C ALA A 150 1.40 14.12 17.12
N ALA A 151 0.64 13.09 16.75
CA ALA A 151 1.03 11.70 17.03
C ALA A 151 2.29 11.28 16.25
N TYR A 152 2.50 11.85 15.05
CA TYR A 152 3.70 11.65 14.25
C TYR A 152 4.95 12.19 14.96
N VAL A 153 4.93 13.45 15.41
CA VAL A 153 6.09 14.07 16.07
C VAL A 153 6.40 13.45 17.44
N LEU A 154 5.38 12.90 18.11
CA LEU A 154 5.50 12.18 19.37
C LEU A 154 5.80 10.68 19.19
N HIS A 155 5.94 10.19 17.96
CA HIS A 155 6.07 8.75 17.72
C HIS A 155 7.47 8.24 18.12
N PRO A 156 7.60 7.14 18.90
CA PRO A 156 8.89 6.57 19.28
C PRO A 156 9.76 6.04 18.13
N ILE A 157 9.28 6.06 16.89
CA ILE A 157 10.11 5.71 15.72
C ILE A 157 11.21 6.75 15.49
N TRP A 158 11.02 7.96 16.02
CA TRP A 158 11.94 9.09 15.93
C TRP A 158 12.96 9.14 17.06
N ARG A 159 13.17 8.03 17.80
CA ARG A 159 14.19 8.00 18.86
C ARG A 159 15.62 8.10 18.34
N GLU A 160 15.87 7.55 17.15
CA GLU A 160 17.21 7.52 16.54
C GLU A 160 17.37 8.57 15.42
N LYS A 161 16.28 9.28 15.07
CA LYS A 161 16.21 10.27 14.00
C LYS A 161 15.13 11.29 14.31
N SER A 162 15.31 12.55 13.96
CA SER A 162 14.26 13.56 14.11
C SER A 162 13.14 13.36 13.08
N PRO A 163 11.87 13.63 13.44
CA PRO A 163 10.80 13.73 12.45
C PRO A 163 11.06 14.91 11.51
N GLN A 164 10.51 14.85 10.31
CA GLN A 164 10.50 16.01 9.42
C GLN A 164 9.44 16.99 9.91
N MET A 165 9.84 18.23 10.20
CA MET A 165 8.96 19.29 10.69
C MET A 165 8.63 20.25 9.56
N ASP A 166 7.78 19.83 8.62
CA ASP A 166 7.25 20.72 7.60
C ASP A 166 6.11 21.60 8.14
N THR A 167 5.56 22.45 7.28
CA THR A 167 4.47 23.37 7.63
C THR A 167 3.21 22.64 8.08
N GLU A 168 2.86 21.50 7.49
CA GLU A 168 1.68 20.72 7.86
C GLU A 168 1.85 20.13 9.26
N VAL A 169 3.00 19.51 9.51
CA VAL A 169 3.34 18.91 10.80
C VAL A 169 3.37 19.97 11.91
N TYR A 170 4.02 21.11 11.66
CA TYR A 170 4.10 22.20 12.62
C TYR A 170 2.72 22.77 12.95
N ASN A 171 1.91 23.07 11.94
CA ASN A 171 0.56 23.60 12.15
C ASN A 171 -0.31 22.59 12.89
N GLY A 172 -0.25 21.31 12.53
CA GLY A 172 -0.98 20.25 13.22
C GLY A 172 -0.57 20.10 14.69
N TRP A 173 0.72 20.22 15.01
CA TRP A 173 1.20 20.25 16.40
C TRP A 173 0.64 21.47 17.16
N MET A 174 0.75 22.66 16.59
CA MET A 174 0.28 23.90 17.22
C MET A 174 -1.23 23.90 17.44
N ASP A 175 -2.01 23.40 16.48
CA ASP A 175 -3.46 23.22 16.59
C ASP A 175 -3.86 22.32 17.77
N VAL A 176 -3.08 21.27 18.02
CA VAL A 176 -3.32 20.36 19.15
C VAL A 176 -2.97 21.04 20.47
N LEU A 177 -1.84 21.76 20.52
CA LEU A 177 -1.44 22.51 21.70
C LEU A 177 -2.46 23.60 22.06
N GLU A 178 -2.93 24.37 21.08
CA GLU A 178 -3.90 25.44 21.31
C GLU A 178 -5.18 24.90 21.93
N ARG A 179 -5.71 23.81 21.39
CA ARG A 179 -6.90 23.15 21.92
C ARG A 179 -6.67 22.54 23.30
N HIS A 180 -5.52 21.92 23.53
CA HIS A 180 -5.21 21.24 24.79
C HIS A 180 -4.97 22.22 25.94
N THR A 181 -4.31 23.35 25.68
CA THR A 181 -3.98 24.34 26.70
C THR A 181 -5.03 25.43 26.86
N HIS A 182 -6.11 25.40 26.05
CA HIS A 182 -7.10 26.47 25.96
C HIS A 182 -6.46 27.84 25.64
N SER A 183 -5.56 27.85 24.65
CA SER A 183 -4.81 29.03 24.20
C SER A 183 -3.88 29.67 25.26
N ASP A 184 -3.52 28.95 26.34
CA ASP A 184 -2.53 29.39 27.32
C ASP A 184 -1.11 29.33 26.72
N VAL A 185 -0.61 30.49 26.29
CA VAL A 185 0.69 30.64 25.61
C VAL A 185 1.86 30.15 26.48
N LYS A 186 1.79 30.31 27.81
CA LYS A 186 2.87 29.87 28.68
C LYS A 186 2.95 28.33 28.69
N LYS A 187 1.81 27.66 28.79
CA LYS A 187 1.75 26.19 28.73
C LYS A 187 2.14 25.66 27.36
N GLN A 188 1.78 26.36 26.27
CA GLN A 188 2.19 25.97 24.93
C GLN A 188 3.72 25.99 24.79
N GLY A 189 4.37 27.07 25.25
CA GLY A 189 5.83 27.16 25.25
C GLY A 189 6.48 26.01 26.03
N GLN A 190 5.97 25.72 27.23
CA GLN A 190 6.45 24.60 28.04
C GLN A 190 6.31 23.24 27.33
N LEU A 191 5.21 23.00 26.61
CA LEU A 191 5.00 21.75 25.88
C LEU A 191 5.89 21.66 24.62
N CYS A 192 6.20 22.78 23.98
CA CYS A 192 7.22 22.81 22.92
C CYS A 192 8.61 22.47 23.48
N ASP A 193 8.99 23.06 24.62
CA ASP A 193 10.27 22.74 25.27
C ASP A 193 10.35 21.23 25.63
N GLU A 194 9.25 20.65 26.14
CA GLU A 194 9.18 19.21 26.45
C GLU A 194 9.23 18.32 25.19
N LEU A 195 8.70 18.78 24.05
CA LEU A 195 8.83 18.07 22.77
C LEU A 195 10.30 17.99 22.35
N ASP A 196 11.06 19.06 22.52
CA ASP A 196 12.50 19.08 22.22
C ASP A 196 13.27 18.12 23.12
N VAL A 197 12.93 18.06 24.42
CA VAL A 197 13.51 17.10 25.37
C VAL A 197 13.17 15.66 24.97
N PHE A 198 11.93 15.41 24.54
CA PHE A 198 11.48 14.11 24.04
C PHE A 198 12.26 13.67 22.78
N GLN A 199 12.34 14.53 21.77
CA GLN A 199 12.99 14.22 20.48
C GLN A 199 14.51 14.11 20.60
N SER A 200 15.13 14.91 21.47
CA SER A 200 16.56 14.81 21.78
C SER A 200 16.91 13.59 22.64
N MET A 201 15.92 12.80 23.05
CA MET A 201 16.12 11.63 23.92
C MET A 201 16.86 11.98 25.22
N SER A 202 16.65 13.20 25.72
CA SER A 202 17.34 13.72 26.89
C SER A 202 16.48 13.61 28.15
N GLY A 203 17.06 13.96 29.31
CA GLY A 203 16.36 13.91 30.59
C GLY A 203 15.73 12.55 30.89
N ALA A 204 14.44 12.54 31.22
CA ALA A 204 13.68 11.33 31.55
C ALA A 204 13.49 10.36 30.36
N PHE A 205 13.57 10.86 29.12
CA PHE A 205 13.32 10.06 27.90
C PHE A 205 14.53 9.25 27.43
N SER A 206 15.72 9.54 27.98
CA SER A 206 16.96 8.77 27.75
C SER A 206 16.90 7.32 28.26
N ARG A 207 15.93 7.01 29.13
CA ARG A 207 15.78 5.67 29.72
C ARG A 207 15.32 4.65 28.67
N PRO A 208 15.87 3.42 28.69
CA PRO A 208 15.44 2.37 27.77
C PRO A 208 13.97 2.02 28.02
N VAL A 209 13.17 1.95 26.94
CA VAL A 209 11.78 1.52 27.01
C VAL A 209 11.73 0.00 27.07
N LEU A 210 10.95 -0.54 28.01
CA LEU A 210 10.64 -1.97 28.04
C LEU A 210 9.93 -2.36 26.74
N LYS A 211 10.54 -3.25 25.95
CA LYS A 211 9.88 -3.84 24.77
C LYS A 211 8.66 -4.63 25.26
N ARG A 212 7.48 -4.23 24.82
CA ARG A 212 6.24 -5.03 24.96
C ARG A 212 6.14 -6.00 23.80
#